data_AF-A0A7X6SMA6-F1
#
_entry.id   AF-A0A7X6SMA6-F1
#
_cell.length_a   1.000
_cell.length_b   1.000
_cell.length_c   1.000
_cell.angle_alpha   90.00
_cell.angle_beta   90.00
_cell.angle_gamma   90.00
#
_symmetry.space_group_name_H-M   'P 1'
#
loop_
_entity.id
_entity.type
_entity.pdbx_description
1 polymer ?
#
loop_
_entity_poly.entity_id
_entity_poly.type
_entity_poly.pdbx_seq_one_letter_code
_entity_poly.pdbx_strand_id
1 'polypeptide(L)'
;CKETGEIFLGISEDTKADFNSTNMKLSANWHPNKKLQELWNKYGPEGFELSVIKVLKYDDPSEDHTAKLESLREQCLAANPNARRIWR
;
A
#
# COMPACT_ATOMS: atom_id res chain seq x y z
N CYS A 1 7.68 6.43 0.73
CA CYS A 1 8.86 6.88 1.47
C CYS A 1 9.16 8.31 1.05
N LYS A 2 9.13 9.27 1.99
CA LYS A 2 9.34 10.69 1.68
C LYS A 2 10.75 10.96 1.18
N GLU A 3 11.73 10.27 1.75
CA GLU A 3 13.16 10.40 1.42
C GLU A 3 13.52 9.86 0.03
N THR A 4 12.99 8.70 -0.37
CA THR A 4 13.33 8.08 -1.66
C THR A 4 12.35 8.34 -2.78
N GLY A 5 11.16 8.87 -2.47
CA GLY A 5 10.06 9.02 -3.42
C GLY A 5 9.42 7.69 -3.85
N GLU A 6 9.82 6.55 -3.26
CA GLU A 6 9.22 5.25 -3.55
C GLU A 6 7.80 5.15 -2.98
N ILE A 7 6.87 4.70 -3.81
CA ILE A 7 5.45 4.55 -3.47
C ILE A 7 5.12 3.07 -3.47
N PHE A 8 4.41 2.60 -2.44
CA PHE A 8 3.97 1.21 -2.33
C PHE A 8 2.45 1.19 -2.36
N LEU A 9 1.88 0.57 -3.39
CA LEU A 9 0.44 0.53 -3.63
C LEU A 9 -0.12 -0.87 -3.37
N GLY A 10 -1.14 -0.93 -2.52
CA GLY A 10 -1.96 -2.11 -2.26
C GLY A 10 -3.41 -1.86 -2.63
N ILE A 11 -4.18 -2.94 -2.73
CA ILE A 11 -5.64 -2.86 -2.67
C ILE A 11 -6.05 -3.20 -1.24
N SER A 12 -7.09 -2.55 -0.73
CA SER A 12 -7.65 -2.87 0.58
C SER A 12 -9.14 -2.59 0.56
N GLU A 13 -9.90 -3.52 1.13
CA GLU A 13 -11.31 -3.33 1.45
C GLU A 13 -11.45 -2.58 2.78
N ASP A 14 -10.63 -2.92 3.77
CA ASP A 14 -10.51 -2.20 5.04
C ASP A 14 -9.10 -1.57 5.18
N THR A 15 -9.00 -0.29 4.81
CA THR A 15 -7.74 0.46 4.84
C THR A 15 -7.13 0.53 6.23
N LYS A 16 -7.96 0.58 7.28
CA LYS A 16 -7.50 0.70 8.67
C LYS A 16 -6.84 -0.60 9.14
N ALA A 17 -7.45 -1.74 8.87
CA ALA A 17 -6.93 -3.06 9.20
C ALA A 17 -5.66 -3.35 8.39
N ASP A 18 -5.64 -3.02 7.09
CA ASP A 18 -4.46 -3.23 6.25
C ASP A 18 -3.28 -2.37 6.70
N PHE A 19 -3.51 -1.09 7.02
CA PHE A 19 -2.46 -0.22 7.55
C PHE A 19 -1.93 -0.73 8.89
N ASN A 20 -2.79 -1.16 9.80
CA ASN A 20 -2.34 -1.69 11.09
C ASN A 20 -1.54 -2.99 10.91
N SER A 21 -2.02 -3.90 10.05
CA SER A 21 -1.32 -5.15 9.72
C SER A 21 0.04 -4.88 9.11
N THR A 22 0.11 -3.98 8.13
CA THR A 22 1.35 -3.56 7.47
C THR A 22 2.32 -2.94 8.47
N ASN A 23 1.84 -2.03 9.32
CA ASN A 23 2.67 -1.39 10.35
C ASN A 23 3.21 -2.39 11.38
N MET A 24 2.38 -3.33 11.84
CA MET A 24 2.80 -4.42 12.74
C MET A 24 3.85 -5.31 12.06
N LYS A 25 3.63 -5.67 10.78
CA LYS A 25 4.56 -6.50 10.00
C LYS A 25 5.92 -5.85 9.81
N LEU A 26 5.92 -4.55 9.47
CA LEU A 26 7.12 -3.76 9.32
C LEU A 26 7.85 -3.58 10.65
N SER A 27 7.12 -3.31 11.74
CA SER A 27 7.69 -3.17 13.08
C SER A 27 8.32 -4.45 13.60
N ALA A 28 7.73 -5.61 13.29
CA ALA A 28 8.29 -6.91 13.64
C ALA A 28 9.28 -7.45 12.60
N ASN A 29 9.67 -6.64 11.61
CA ASN A 29 10.69 -6.94 10.61
C ASN A 29 10.44 -8.22 9.78
N TRP A 30 9.17 -8.53 9.50
CA TRP A 30 8.75 -9.74 8.77
C TRP A 30 7.86 -9.43 7.57
N HIS A 31 7.87 -8.17 7.10
CA HIS A 31 7.11 -7.81 5.91
C HIS A 31 7.71 -8.49 4.66
N PRO A 32 6.91 -9.15 3.80
CA PRO A 32 7.43 -9.88 2.63
C PRO A 32 8.11 -8.98 1.61
N ASN A 33 7.72 -7.71 1.56
CA ASN A 33 8.36 -6.71 0.73
C ASN A 33 9.68 -6.23 1.35
N LYS A 34 10.79 -6.86 0.95
CA LYS A 34 12.14 -6.53 1.43
C LYS A 34 12.49 -5.06 1.26
N LYS A 35 12.17 -4.47 0.10
CA LYS A 35 12.49 -3.07 -0.18
C LYS A 35 11.76 -2.12 0.77
N LEU A 36 10.46 -2.36 0.99
CA LEU A 36 9.68 -1.59 1.96
C LEU A 36 10.24 -1.76 3.37
N GLN A 37 10.57 -3.00 3.77
CA GLN A 37 11.15 -3.31 5.07
C GLN A 37 12.50 -2.61 5.30
N GLU A 38 13.39 -2.61 4.30
CA GLU A 38 14.69 -1.93 4.37
C GLU A 38 14.53 -0.42 4.55
N LEU A 39 13.64 0.20 3.76
CA LEU A 39 13.34 1.62 3.87
C LEU A 39 12.70 1.95 5.23
N TRP A 40 11.80 1.09 5.72
CA TRP A 40 11.18 1.23 7.03
C TRP A 40 12.20 1.14 8.16
N ASN A 41 13.12 0.19 8.11
CA ASN A 41 14.20 0.06 9.10
C ASN A 41 15.16 1.26 9.05
N LYS A 42 15.35 1.86 7.87
CA LYS A 42 16.27 2.99 7.67
C LYS A 42 15.68 4.33 8.11
N TYR A 43 14.44 4.61 7.74
CA TYR A 43 13.79 5.91 7.93
C TYR A 43 12.73 5.91 9.03
N GLY A 44 12.36 4.74 9.56
CA GLY A 44 11.31 4.57 10.53
C GLY A 44 9.91 4.86 9.98
N PRO A 45 8.87 4.72 10.81
CA PRO A 45 7.49 5.08 10.46
C PRO A 45 7.35 6.56 10.05
N GLU A 46 8.12 7.46 10.64
CA GLU A 46 8.07 8.90 10.39
C GLU A 46 8.53 9.28 8.97
N GLY A 47 9.40 8.45 8.37
CA GLY A 47 9.83 8.59 6.96
C GLY A 47 8.78 8.13 5.94
N PHE A 48 7.65 7.61 6.40
CA PHE A 48 6.56 7.13 5.56
C PHE A 48 5.29 7.96 5.74
N GLU A 49 4.52 8.03 4.65
CA GLU A 49 3.19 8.62 4.66
C GLU A 49 2.21 7.55 4.20
N LEU A 50 1.16 7.35 5.00
CA LEU A 50 0.05 6.49 4.66
C LEU A 50 -1.05 7.40 4.11
N SER A 51 -1.45 7.15 2.86
CA SER A 51 -2.46 7.96 2.19
C SER A 51 -3.29 7.11 1.25
N VAL A 52 -4.59 7.38 1.22
CA VAL A 52 -5.53 6.73 0.31
C VAL A 52 -5.54 7.51 -1.00
N ILE A 53 -4.91 6.95 -2.04
CA ILE A 53 -4.77 7.62 -3.35
C ILE A 53 -6.09 7.65 -4.11
N LYS A 54 -6.86 6.56 -4.04
CA LYS A 54 -8.11 6.44 -4.77
C LYS A 54 -9.07 5.53 -4.01
N VAL A 55 -10.27 6.04 -3.75
CA VAL A 55 -11.37 5.29 -3.13
C VAL A 55 -12.32 4.89 -4.24
N LEU A 56 -12.64 3.60 -4.32
CA LEU A 56 -13.70 3.13 -5.17
C LEU A 56 -14.99 3.11 -4.35
N LYS A 57 -15.97 3.92 -4.77
CA LYS A 57 -17.28 3.98 -4.13
C LYS A 57 -18.13 2.83 -4.66
N TYR A 58 -18.73 2.08 -3.76
CA TYR A 58 -19.67 1.01 -4.09
C TYR A 58 -21.00 1.27 -3.39
N ASP A 59 -22.09 0.97 -4.07
CA ASP A 59 -23.43 0.97 -3.49
C ASP A 59 -23.68 -0.30 -2.67
N ASP A 60 -23.11 -1.43 -3.11
CA ASP A 60 -23.24 -2.72 -2.45
C ASP A 60 -21.89 -3.23 -1.90
N PRO A 61 -21.73 -3.36 -0.58
CA PRO A 61 -20.51 -3.85 0.05
C PRO A 61 -20.35 -5.38 0.01
N SER A 62 -21.34 -6.13 -0.50
CA SER A 62 -21.29 -7.59 -0.60
C SER A 62 -20.77 -8.10 -1.94
N GLU A 63 -20.64 -7.23 -2.94
CA GLU A 63 -20.06 -7.59 -4.23
C GLU A 63 -18.53 -7.67 -4.15
N ASP A 64 -17.94 -8.67 -4.82
CA ASP A 64 -16.49 -8.80 -4.95
C ASP A 64 -15.96 -7.73 -5.91
N HIS A 65 -15.45 -6.65 -5.34
CA HIS A 65 -14.88 -5.55 -6.13
C HIS A 65 -13.36 -5.66 -6.28
N THR A 66 -12.77 -6.81 -5.96
CA THR A 66 -11.33 -7.05 -6.03
C THR A 66 -10.80 -6.71 -7.42
N ALA A 67 -11.47 -7.18 -8.47
CA ALA A 67 -11.06 -6.91 -9.86
C ALA A 67 -11.02 -5.42 -10.20
N LYS A 68 -11.96 -4.62 -9.68
CA LYS A 68 -12.00 -3.17 -9.92
C LYS A 68 -10.90 -2.47 -9.13
N LEU A 69 -10.65 -2.88 -7.89
CA LEU A 69 -9.53 -2.38 -7.09
C LEU A 69 -8.18 -2.71 -7.74
N GLU A 70 -8.04 -3.91 -8.31
CA GLU A 70 -6.83 -4.31 -9.02
C GLU A 70 -6.60 -3.42 -10.25
N SER A 71 -7.63 -3.21 -11.07
CA SER A 71 -7.54 -2.29 -12.21
C SER A 71 -7.17 -0.87 -11.78
N LEU A 72 -7.72 -0.40 -10.65
CA LEU A 72 -7.41 0.91 -10.09
C LEU A 72 -5.95 1.03 -9.64
N ARG A 73 -5.44 -0.01 -9.00
CA ARG A 73 -4.03 -0.12 -8.59
C ARG A 73 -3.13 -0.10 -9.82
N GLU A 74 -3.47 -0.85 -10.87
CA GLU A 74 -2.67 -0.88 -12.10
C GLU A 74 -2.61 0.47 -12.80
N GLN A 75 -3.74 1.20 -12.87
CA GLN A 75 -3.74 2.58 -13.37
C GLN A 75 -2.84 3.50 -12.54
N CYS A 76 -2.86 3.38 -11.21
CA CYS A 76 -2.00 4.18 -10.33
C CYS A 76 -0.51 3.81 -10.47
N LEU A 77 -0.20 2.53 -10.68
CA LEU A 77 1.15 2.05 -10.97
C LEU A 77 1.65 2.58 -12.32
N ALA A 78 0.80 2.56 -13.35
CA ALA A 78 1.15 3.08 -14.67
C ALA A 78 1.37 4.61 -14.66
N ALA A 79 0.61 5.33 -13.83
CA ALA A 79 0.75 6.78 -13.69
C ALA A 79 2.01 7.21 -12.91
N ASN A 80 2.59 6.32 -12.10
CA ASN A 80 3.71 6.64 -11.21
C ASN A 80 4.88 5.65 -11.42
N PRO A 81 5.97 6.05 -12.10
CA PRO A 81 7.08 5.14 -12.36
C PRO A 81 7.82 4.66 -11.09
N ASN A 82 7.70 5.41 -9.99
CA ASN A 82 8.26 5.04 -8.68
C ASN A 82 7.31 4.19 -7.82
N ALA A 83 6.10 3.91 -8.32
CA ALA A 83 5.13 3.11 -7.60
C ALA A 83 5.36 1.61 -7.84
N ARG A 84 5.29 0.84 -6.76
CA ARG A 84 5.51 -0.60 -6.75
C ARG A 84 4.37 -1.26 -5.97
N ARG A 85 4.08 -2.52 -6.29
CA ARG A 85 3.10 -3.29 -5.54
C ARG A 85 3.62 -3.55 -4.13
N ILE A 86 2.78 -3.31 -3.12
CA ILE A 86 3.15 -3.61 -1.72
C ILE A 86 3.17 -5.12 -1.47
N TRP A 87 2.23 -5.86 -2.08
CA TRP A 87 2.13 -7.31 -2.10
C TRP A 87 2.53 -7.84 -3.50
N ARG A 88 3.23 -8.97 -3.57
CA ARG A 88 3.60 -9.65 -4.83
C ARG A 88 2.58 -10.71 -5.19
#